data_AF-A0A0L0T0J2-F1
#
_entry.id   AF-A0A0L0T0J2-F1
#
_cell.length_a   1.000
_cell.length_b   1.000
_cell.length_c   1.000
_cell.angle_alpha   90.00
_cell.angle_beta   90.00
_cell.angle_gamma   90.00
#
_symmetry.space_group_name_H-M   'P 1'
#
loop_
_entity.id
_entity.type
_entity.pdbx_description
1 polymer ?
#
loop_
_entity_poly.entity_id
_entity_poly.type
_entity_poly.pdbx_seq_one_letter_code
_entity_poly.pdbx_strand_id
1 'polypeptide(L)'
;MSSNPASAAAHMRHWTAARVHFLQIDDLRDAEEKHLQRAAALHLQLARAPPPHDLEKWDELLATYRATLAKVRDEQRHLQQAQDALAALRAPTAVGGRPGSASERSGSAGSVQATVVVPTIGRHFRHPGSEVKRPKLKFPNIVVGPGTNVAVHTMVDGQHAWIWAIVKTVKNGLYEVADIENESPAFSVTEHDIIPLPPPNYPDFPQGCTVMACYPDTTAFYKAVVVAPPKKGSPEPMYQIQFFDDDNVPFRNVPKTHVTQYVSDKIDRM
;
A
#
# COMPACT_ATOMS: atom_id res chain seq x y z
N MET A 1 15.43 -51.19 9.48
CA MET A 1 15.06 -50.05 8.63
C MET A 1 13.73 -50.38 7.96
N SER A 2 12.60 -49.94 8.53
CA SER A 2 11.27 -50.17 7.94
C SER A 2 10.65 -48.82 7.67
N SER A 3 10.70 -48.36 6.42
CA SER A 3 10.00 -47.18 5.96
C SER A 3 8.53 -47.54 5.79
N ASN A 4 7.67 -46.86 6.56
CA ASN A 4 6.24 -47.13 6.62
C ASN A 4 5.58 -46.76 5.27
N PRO A 5 5.01 -47.73 4.51
CA PRO A 5 4.53 -47.52 3.14
C PRO A 5 3.37 -46.52 3.05
N ALA A 6 2.63 -46.32 4.14
CA ALA A 6 1.58 -45.31 4.23
C ALA A 6 2.11 -43.87 4.16
N SER A 7 3.33 -43.63 4.68
CA SER A 7 3.98 -42.32 4.62
C SER A 7 4.46 -41.99 3.22
N ALA A 8 4.94 -42.99 2.47
CA ALA A 8 5.39 -42.81 1.09
C ALA A 8 4.21 -42.51 0.15
N ALA A 9 3.07 -43.20 0.33
CA ALA A 9 1.86 -42.97 -0.46
C ALA A 9 1.24 -41.58 -0.21
N ALA A 10 1.23 -41.09 1.03
CA ALA A 10 0.79 -39.73 1.37
C ALA A 10 1.72 -38.67 0.75
N HIS A 11 3.05 -38.90 0.82
CA HIS A 11 4.04 -38.01 0.23
C HIS A 11 3.93 -37.94 -1.30
N MET A 12 3.67 -39.07 -1.97
CA MET A 12 3.46 -39.14 -3.42
C MET A 12 2.18 -38.41 -3.87
N ARG A 13 1.09 -38.53 -3.09
CA ARG A 13 -0.17 -37.82 -3.37
C ARG A 13 -0.04 -36.30 -3.21
N HIS A 14 0.74 -35.84 -2.23
CA HIS A 14 1.04 -34.42 -2.05
C HIS A 14 1.91 -33.87 -3.20
N TRP A 15 2.86 -34.66 -3.69
CA TRP A 15 3.73 -34.29 -4.80
C TRP A 15 3.00 -34.21 -6.14
N THR A 16 2.08 -35.13 -6.43
CA THR A 16 1.26 -35.07 -7.65
C THR A 16 0.28 -33.90 -7.63
N ALA A 17 -0.34 -33.60 -6.47
CA ALA A 17 -1.21 -32.43 -6.33
C ALA A 17 -0.44 -31.10 -6.50
N ALA A 18 0.73 -30.96 -5.89
CA ALA A 18 1.56 -29.76 -6.02
C ALA A 18 2.05 -29.54 -7.46
N ARG A 19 2.33 -30.61 -8.21
CA ARG A 19 2.75 -30.52 -9.62
C ARG A 19 1.62 -30.08 -10.55
N VAL A 20 0.38 -30.48 -10.28
CA VAL A 20 -0.81 -30.00 -11.01
C VAL A 20 -1.03 -28.52 -10.73
N HIS A 21 -0.91 -28.09 -9.47
CA HIS A 21 -1.00 -26.67 -9.11
C HIS A 21 0.12 -25.82 -9.73
N PHE A 22 1.35 -26.33 -9.81
CA PHE A 22 2.48 -25.58 -10.37
C PHE A 22 2.31 -25.32 -11.88
N LEU A 23 1.81 -26.30 -12.63
CA LEU A 23 1.53 -26.12 -14.06
C LEU A 23 0.33 -25.19 -14.31
N GLN A 24 -0.64 -25.14 -13.39
CA GLN A 24 -1.80 -24.25 -13.49
C GLN A 24 -1.50 -22.81 -13.11
N ILE A 25 -0.43 -22.53 -12.34
CA ILE A 25 -0.11 -21.17 -11.88
C ILE A 25 0.30 -20.27 -13.05
N ASP A 26 1.08 -20.78 -14.00
CA ASP A 26 1.49 -19.99 -15.16
C ASP A 26 0.31 -19.75 -16.12
N ASP A 27 -0.52 -20.78 -16.36
CA ASP A 27 -1.77 -20.62 -17.12
C ASP A 27 -2.74 -19.61 -16.47
N LEU A 28 -2.82 -19.58 -15.13
CA LEU A 28 -3.65 -18.63 -14.38
C LEU A 28 -3.08 -17.21 -14.45
N ARG A 29 -1.76 -17.04 -14.43
CA ARG A 29 -1.11 -15.73 -14.59
C ARG A 29 -1.29 -15.17 -15.99
N ASP A 30 -1.17 -16.02 -17.00
CA ASP A 30 -1.41 -15.62 -18.39
C ASP A 30 -2.89 -15.25 -18.62
N ALA A 31 -3.81 -15.96 -17.97
CA ALA A 31 -5.23 -15.62 -17.98
C ALA A 31 -5.51 -14.29 -17.27
N GLU A 32 -4.92 -14.07 -16.09
CA GLU A 32 -5.03 -12.84 -15.31
C GLU A 32 -4.49 -11.64 -16.10
N GLU A 33 -3.32 -11.78 -16.72
CA GLU A 33 -2.72 -10.73 -17.55
C GLU A 33 -3.63 -10.38 -18.73
N LYS A 34 -4.21 -11.38 -19.39
CA LYS A 34 -5.17 -11.17 -20.49
C LYS A 34 -6.44 -10.47 -20.02
N HIS A 35 -6.90 -10.76 -18.80
CA HIS A 35 -8.05 -10.09 -18.20
C HIS A 35 -7.75 -8.63 -17.85
N LEU A 36 -6.56 -8.34 -17.30
CA LEU A 36 -6.10 -6.99 -17.02
C LEU A 36 -5.93 -6.16 -18.29
N GLN A 37 -5.33 -6.72 -19.34
CA GLN A 37 -5.19 -6.05 -20.64
C GLN A 37 -6.56 -5.71 -21.24
N ARG A 38 -7.54 -6.62 -21.15
CA ARG A 38 -8.91 -6.36 -21.61
C ARG A 38 -9.60 -5.27 -20.79
N ALA A 39 -9.40 -5.26 -19.48
CA ALA A 39 -9.96 -4.23 -18.59
C ALA A 39 -9.37 -2.84 -18.89
N ALA A 40 -8.05 -2.75 -19.12
CA ALA A 40 -7.37 -1.52 -19.50
C ALA A 40 -7.87 -1.00 -20.86
N ALA A 41 -8.05 -1.88 -21.84
CA ALA A 41 -8.58 -1.52 -23.16
C ALA A 41 -10.01 -0.96 -23.06
N LEU A 42 -10.88 -1.57 -22.25
CA LEU A 42 -12.24 -1.08 -22.02
C LEU A 42 -12.26 0.26 -21.28
N HIS A 43 -11.37 0.43 -20.30
CA HIS A 43 -11.24 1.69 -19.55
C HIS A 43 -10.83 2.85 -20.48
N LEU A 44 -9.89 2.61 -21.39
CA LEU A 44 -9.49 3.60 -22.40
C LEU A 44 -10.61 3.90 -23.41
N GLN A 45 -11.40 2.89 -23.78
CA GLN A 45 -12.58 3.08 -24.64
C GLN A 45 -13.66 3.91 -23.97
N LEU A 46 -13.94 3.64 -22.69
CA LEU A 46 -14.86 4.41 -21.85
C LEU A 46 -14.41 5.87 -21.70
N ALA A 47 -13.10 6.10 -21.49
CA ALA A 47 -12.54 7.44 -21.33
C ALA A 47 -12.54 8.26 -22.63
N ARG A 48 -12.51 7.61 -23.81
CA ARG A 48 -12.51 8.29 -25.13
C ARG A 48 -13.89 8.38 -25.79
N ALA A 49 -14.88 7.65 -25.31
CA ALA A 49 -16.22 7.68 -25.86
C ALA A 49 -16.95 8.96 -25.40
N PRO A 50 -17.49 9.81 -26.31
CA PRO A 50 -18.37 10.89 -25.92
C PRO A 50 -19.60 10.32 -25.21
N PRO A 51 -20.26 11.09 -24.32
CA PRO A 51 -21.42 10.62 -23.58
C PRO A 51 -22.47 10.09 -24.58
N PRO A 52 -22.93 8.85 -24.40
CA PRO A 52 -23.74 8.15 -25.39
C PRO A 52 -25.13 8.79 -25.48
N HIS A 53 -25.67 8.85 -26.69
CA HIS A 53 -27.11 9.02 -26.89
C HIS A 53 -27.91 7.76 -26.54
N ASP A 54 -27.25 6.65 -26.21
CA ASP A 54 -27.82 5.31 -26.06
C ASP A 54 -27.32 4.66 -24.75
N LEU A 55 -28.12 4.84 -23.69
CA LEU A 55 -27.81 4.45 -22.30
C LEU A 55 -27.69 2.93 -22.10
N GLU A 56 -28.42 2.13 -22.90
CA GLU A 56 -28.46 0.67 -22.76
C GLU A 56 -27.11 0.00 -23.07
N LYS A 57 -26.39 0.51 -24.09
CA LYS A 57 -25.04 0.01 -24.44
C LYS A 57 -24.01 0.32 -23.36
N TRP A 58 -24.19 1.39 -22.61
CA TRP A 58 -23.28 1.75 -21.51
C TRP A 58 -23.52 0.92 -20.26
N ASP A 59 -24.78 0.61 -19.96
CA ASP A 59 -25.11 -0.32 -18.88
C ASP A 59 -24.57 -1.72 -19.17
N GLU A 60 -24.66 -2.21 -20.41
CA GLU A 60 -24.08 -3.49 -20.82
C GLU A 60 -22.55 -3.50 -20.66
N LEU A 61 -21.89 -2.39 -21.02
CA LEU A 61 -20.44 -2.27 -20.92
C LEU A 61 -19.97 -2.16 -19.45
N LEU A 62 -20.70 -1.43 -18.60
CA LEU A 62 -20.47 -1.37 -17.15
C LEU A 62 -20.71 -2.71 -16.47
N ALA A 63 -21.76 -3.44 -16.86
CA ALA A 63 -22.03 -4.78 -16.37
C ALA A 63 -20.89 -5.75 -16.74
N THR A 64 -20.41 -5.68 -17.98
CA THR A 64 -19.27 -6.48 -18.45
C THR A 64 -17.99 -6.13 -17.71
N TYR A 65 -17.72 -4.86 -17.45
CA TYR A 65 -16.58 -4.40 -16.67
C TYR A 65 -16.61 -4.92 -15.23
N ARG A 66 -17.75 -4.77 -14.55
CA ARG A 66 -17.96 -5.28 -13.18
C ARG A 66 -17.81 -6.80 -13.10
N ALA A 67 -18.36 -7.54 -14.06
CA ALA A 67 -18.21 -9.00 -14.13
C ALA A 67 -16.75 -9.42 -14.33
N THR A 68 -15.98 -8.64 -15.09
CA THR A 68 -14.55 -8.90 -15.31
C THR A 68 -13.75 -8.65 -14.03
N LEU A 69 -14.02 -7.56 -13.30
CA LEU A 69 -13.41 -7.30 -11.99
C LEU A 69 -13.75 -8.38 -10.95
N ALA A 70 -14.96 -8.94 -10.99
CA ALA A 70 -15.34 -10.04 -10.12
C ALA A 70 -14.50 -11.30 -10.41
N LYS A 71 -14.26 -11.62 -11.68
CA LYS A 71 -13.39 -12.75 -12.07
C LYS A 71 -11.95 -12.57 -11.58
N VAL A 72 -11.38 -11.37 -11.75
CA VAL A 72 -10.03 -11.06 -11.26
C VAL A 72 -9.94 -11.25 -9.74
N ARG A 73 -10.96 -10.82 -8.99
CA ARG A 73 -11.01 -11.03 -7.53
C ARG A 73 -11.09 -12.51 -7.15
N ASP A 74 -11.85 -13.31 -7.89
CA ASP A 74 -11.95 -14.75 -7.64
C ASP A 74 -10.62 -15.47 -7.98
N GLU A 75 -9.94 -15.08 -9.06
CA GLU A 75 -8.60 -15.56 -9.42
C GLU A 75 -7.57 -15.21 -8.33
N GLN A 76 -7.61 -13.98 -7.82
CA GLN A 76 -6.74 -13.54 -6.73
C GLN A 76 -7.00 -14.33 -5.42
N ARG A 77 -8.25 -14.72 -5.16
CA ARG A 77 -8.60 -15.62 -4.04
C ARG A 77 -7.99 -17.01 -4.24
N HIS A 78 -8.03 -17.55 -5.45
CA HIS A 78 -7.42 -18.85 -5.75
C HIS A 78 -5.89 -18.82 -5.61
N LEU A 79 -5.24 -17.75 -6.05
CA LEU A 79 -3.79 -17.57 -5.86
C LEU A 79 -3.42 -17.48 -4.38
N GLN A 80 -4.21 -16.76 -3.58
CA GLN A 80 -3.99 -16.69 -2.13
C GLN A 80 -4.15 -18.07 -1.47
N GLN A 81 -5.19 -18.82 -1.82
CA GLN A 81 -5.40 -20.18 -1.33
C GLN A 81 -4.24 -21.13 -1.70
N ALA A 82 -3.69 -21.00 -2.91
CA ALA A 82 -2.53 -21.77 -3.34
C ALA A 82 -1.26 -21.41 -2.54
N GLN A 83 -1.05 -20.13 -2.24
CA GLN A 83 0.05 -19.67 -1.39
C GLN A 83 -0.09 -20.19 0.05
N ASP A 84 -1.31 -20.18 0.61
CA ASP A 84 -1.58 -20.70 1.95
C ASP A 84 -1.37 -22.23 2.02
N ALA A 85 -1.77 -22.97 0.98
CA ALA A 85 -1.51 -24.41 0.88
C ALA A 85 0.00 -24.72 0.79
N LEU A 86 0.77 -23.93 0.03
CA LEU A 86 2.23 -24.04 -0.03
C LEU A 86 2.89 -23.71 1.31
N ALA A 87 2.38 -22.72 2.05
CA ALA A 87 2.85 -22.39 3.39
C ALA A 87 2.55 -23.51 4.39
N ALA A 88 1.38 -24.15 4.31
CA ALA A 88 1.01 -25.29 5.14
C ALA A 88 1.91 -26.52 4.90
N LEU A 89 2.38 -26.74 3.66
CA LEU A 89 3.36 -27.79 3.34
C LEU A 89 4.78 -27.48 3.85
N ARG A 90 5.11 -26.20 4.04
CA ARG A 90 6.39 -25.73 4.60
C ARG A 90 6.40 -25.69 6.13
N ALA A 91 5.25 -25.79 6.79
CA ALA A 91 5.17 -25.82 8.23
C ALA A 91 5.71 -27.17 8.76
N PRO A 92 6.67 -27.18 9.70
CA PRO A 92 7.13 -28.42 10.31
C PRO A 92 5.98 -29.06 11.09
N THR A 93 5.68 -30.32 10.77
CA THR A 93 4.69 -31.13 11.48
C THR A 93 5.13 -31.31 12.93
N ALA A 94 4.57 -30.49 13.83
CA ALA A 94 4.71 -30.65 15.27
C ALA A 94 3.89 -31.87 15.72
N VAL A 95 4.51 -33.05 15.64
CA VAL A 95 4.00 -34.26 16.28
C VAL A 95 4.37 -34.21 17.77
N GLY A 96 3.34 -33.99 18.60
CA GLY A 96 3.11 -34.58 19.93
C GLY A 96 4.23 -34.61 20.98
N GLY A 97 3.98 -33.94 22.12
CA GLY A 97 4.70 -34.21 23.37
C GLY A 97 4.17 -33.40 24.57
N ARG A 98 3.57 -34.11 25.54
CA ARG A 98 3.05 -33.62 26.83
C ARG A 98 4.18 -33.22 27.82
N PRO A 99 3.87 -32.57 28.96
CA PRO A 99 4.83 -31.79 29.77
C PRO A 99 5.53 -32.61 30.86
N GLY A 100 6.76 -32.21 31.24
CA GLY A 100 7.47 -32.76 32.40
C GLY A 100 8.90 -32.23 32.60
N SER A 101 9.06 -31.34 33.58
CA SER A 101 10.21 -31.03 34.46
C SER A 101 11.68 -31.39 34.09
N ALA A 102 12.49 -30.32 34.07
CA ALA A 102 13.72 -30.04 34.83
C ALA A 102 15.01 -30.91 34.76
N SER A 103 16.11 -30.15 34.60
CA SER A 103 17.44 -30.23 35.26
C SER A 103 18.67 -30.64 34.42
N GLU A 104 19.64 -29.70 34.38
CA GLU A 104 21.11 -29.86 34.40
C GLU A 104 21.82 -30.55 33.20
N ARG A 105 23.06 -30.22 32.78
CA ARG A 105 24.11 -29.21 33.05
C ARG A 105 25.18 -29.38 31.93
N SER A 106 25.92 -28.30 31.64
CA SER A 106 27.35 -28.28 31.26
C SER A 106 27.83 -28.86 29.90
N GLY A 107 28.57 -28.03 29.14
CA GLY A 107 29.75 -28.51 28.40
C GLY A 107 30.08 -27.87 27.04
N SER A 108 30.81 -26.75 27.07
CA SER A 108 31.59 -26.05 26.02
C SER A 108 32.17 -26.86 24.83
N ALA A 109 32.01 -26.35 23.60
CA ALA A 109 33.10 -26.08 22.61
C ALA A 109 32.55 -25.26 21.42
N GLY A 110 33.29 -24.24 20.98
CA GLY A 110 32.79 -23.17 20.10
C GLY A 110 32.97 -23.37 18.60
N SER A 111 32.29 -22.55 17.79
CA SER A 111 32.79 -21.89 16.57
C SER A 111 31.65 -21.13 15.88
N VAL A 112 31.91 -19.85 15.66
CA VAL A 112 31.37 -18.87 14.69
C VAL A 112 30.19 -19.29 13.80
N GLN A 113 29.04 -18.60 13.94
CA GLN A 113 28.27 -18.05 12.81
C GLN A 113 27.11 -17.16 13.27
N ALA A 114 26.98 -16.03 12.58
CA ALA A 114 26.03 -14.96 12.85
C ALA A 114 24.58 -15.43 12.77
N THR A 115 23.86 -15.32 13.89
CA THR A 115 22.41 -15.52 13.94
C THR A 115 21.71 -14.30 13.36
N VAL A 116 21.18 -14.48 12.15
CA VAL A 116 20.12 -13.62 11.61
C VAL A 116 18.88 -13.85 12.48
N VAL A 117 18.66 -12.98 13.46
CA VAL A 117 17.39 -12.91 14.18
C VAL A 117 16.40 -12.28 13.21
N VAL A 118 15.63 -13.11 12.51
CA VAL A 118 14.40 -12.70 11.82
C VAL A 118 13.36 -12.44 12.91
N PRO A 119 12.93 -11.18 13.16
CA PRO A 119 11.78 -10.97 14.03
C PRO A 119 10.54 -11.41 13.25
N THR A 120 9.84 -12.41 13.80
CA THR A 120 8.51 -12.83 13.39
C THR A 120 7.55 -11.63 13.46
N ILE A 121 7.30 -10.98 12.33
CA ILE A 121 6.20 -10.01 12.19
C ILE A 121 4.94 -10.82 11.95
N GLY A 122 4.33 -11.24 13.06
CA GLY A 122 3.05 -11.92 13.08
C GLY A 122 2.35 -11.61 14.38
N ARG A 123 1.65 -10.48 14.43
CA ARG A 123 0.49 -10.26 15.32
C ARG A 123 -0.20 -8.95 14.98
N HIS A 124 -1.42 -9.10 14.47
CA HIS A 124 -2.57 -8.21 14.62
C HIS A 124 -2.26 -6.79 15.13
N PHE A 125 -2.17 -5.83 14.21
CA PHE A 125 -2.44 -4.44 14.55
C PHE A 125 -3.94 -4.35 14.87
N ARG A 126 -4.24 -4.38 16.17
CA ARG A 126 -5.50 -3.84 16.67
C ARG A 126 -5.59 -2.39 16.20
N HIS A 127 -6.71 -2.02 15.59
CA HIS A 127 -7.09 -0.61 15.43
C HIS A 127 -6.89 0.10 16.77
N PRO A 128 -6.10 1.18 16.85
CA PRO A 128 -5.95 1.90 18.10
C PRO A 128 -7.14 2.85 18.28
N GLY A 129 -8.21 2.31 18.87
CA GLY A 129 -9.13 3.07 19.73
C GLY A 129 -8.54 3.26 21.14
N SER A 130 -7.21 3.25 21.28
CA SER A 130 -6.49 3.45 22.53
C SER A 130 -5.58 4.66 22.33
N GLU A 131 -5.97 5.77 22.93
CA GLU A 131 -5.24 7.03 22.93
C GLU A 131 -3.93 6.88 23.74
N VAL A 132 -2.93 6.22 23.13
CA VAL A 132 -1.55 6.34 23.56
C VAL A 132 -1.18 7.80 23.32
N LYS A 133 -0.87 8.55 24.38
CA LYS A 133 -0.39 9.94 24.31
C LYS A 133 0.88 9.98 23.47
N ARG A 134 0.73 10.12 22.15
CA ARG A 134 1.83 10.28 21.20
C ARG A 134 2.49 11.63 21.50
N PRO A 135 3.84 11.70 21.59
CA PRO A 135 4.53 12.97 21.72
C PRO A 135 4.09 13.90 20.59
N LYS A 136 3.70 15.14 20.90
CA LYS A 136 3.44 16.17 19.89
C LYS A 136 4.77 16.52 19.22
N LEU A 137 5.08 15.85 18.12
CA LEU A 137 6.23 16.16 17.28
C LEU A 137 6.02 17.57 16.73
N LYS A 138 6.89 18.50 17.11
CA LYS A 138 6.90 19.85 16.57
C LYS A 138 7.75 19.82 15.31
N PHE A 139 7.08 19.77 14.15
CA PHE A 139 7.78 19.93 12.90
C PHE A 139 8.00 21.43 12.58
N PRO A 140 9.10 21.80 11.90
CA PRO A 140 9.32 23.17 11.47
C PRO A 140 8.18 23.67 10.58
N ASN A 141 7.78 24.93 10.75
CA ASN A 141 6.84 25.54 9.82
C ASN A 141 7.52 25.80 8.46
N ILE A 142 6.83 25.49 7.37
CA ILE A 142 7.34 25.70 6.01
C ILE A 142 6.71 26.99 5.48
N VAL A 143 7.56 27.93 5.05
CA VAL A 143 7.09 29.17 4.44
C VAL A 143 6.59 28.86 3.03
N VAL A 144 5.32 29.18 2.77
CA VAL A 144 4.68 28.95 1.46
C VAL A 144 4.86 30.19 0.59
N GLY A 145 5.60 30.04 -0.51
CA GLY A 145 5.82 31.09 -1.51
C GLY A 145 5.91 30.53 -2.94
N PRO A 146 6.12 31.39 -3.96
CA PRO A 146 6.28 30.95 -5.34
C PRO A 146 7.31 29.82 -5.51
N GLY A 147 6.95 28.78 -6.27
CA GLY A 147 7.76 27.57 -6.48
C GLY A 147 7.64 26.51 -5.40
N THR A 148 6.89 26.76 -4.31
CA THR A 148 6.68 25.76 -3.25
C THR A 148 5.73 24.67 -3.73
N ASN A 149 6.13 23.41 -3.55
CA ASN A 149 5.24 22.25 -3.75
C ASN A 149 4.27 22.15 -2.58
N VAL A 150 3.00 21.93 -2.88
CA VAL A 150 1.92 21.88 -1.88
C VAL A 150 0.93 20.77 -2.20
N ALA A 151 0.34 20.18 -1.17
CA ALA A 151 -0.93 19.49 -1.30
C ALA A 151 -2.02 20.56 -1.17
N VAL A 152 -2.87 20.67 -2.18
CA VAL A 152 -3.98 21.64 -2.21
C VAL A 152 -5.31 20.91 -2.24
N HIS A 153 -6.24 21.39 -1.42
CA HIS A 153 -7.61 20.91 -1.42
C HIS A 153 -8.42 21.60 -2.53
N THR A 154 -9.07 20.80 -3.39
CA THR A 154 -9.89 21.29 -4.49
C THR A 154 -10.97 20.27 -4.88
N MET A 155 -11.84 20.65 -5.83
CA MET A 155 -12.84 19.77 -6.41
C MET A 155 -12.30 19.14 -7.70
N VAL A 156 -12.18 17.81 -7.72
CA VAL A 156 -11.84 17.01 -8.90
C VAL A 156 -13.05 16.15 -9.24
N ASP A 157 -13.61 16.30 -10.44
CA ASP A 157 -14.82 15.58 -10.89
C ASP A 157 -16.01 15.65 -9.91
N GLY A 158 -16.16 16.78 -9.23
CA GLY A 158 -17.24 17.00 -8.25
C GLY A 158 -17.00 16.35 -6.88
N GLN A 159 -15.80 15.82 -6.64
CA GLN A 159 -15.39 15.26 -5.34
C GLN A 159 -14.24 16.07 -4.74
N HIS A 160 -14.25 16.18 -3.41
CA HIS A 160 -13.18 16.82 -2.65
C HIS A 160 -11.93 15.95 -2.68
N ALA A 161 -10.81 16.53 -3.10
CA ALA A 161 -9.53 15.85 -3.17
C ALA A 161 -8.38 16.77 -2.73
N TRP A 162 -7.34 16.17 -2.17
CA TRP A 162 -6.05 16.83 -1.96
C TRP A 162 -5.13 16.44 -3.12
N ILE A 163 -4.66 17.40 -3.90
CA ILE A 163 -3.82 17.15 -5.09
C ILE A 163 -2.47 17.87 -4.98
N TRP A 164 -1.48 17.40 -5.72
CA TRP A 164 -0.18 18.05 -5.83
C TRP A 164 -0.27 19.29 -6.71
N ALA A 165 0.11 20.44 -6.15
CA ALA A 165 0.22 21.67 -6.88
C ALA A 165 1.53 22.41 -6.59
N ILE A 166 1.85 23.38 -7.43
CA ILE A 166 2.95 24.32 -7.26
C ILE A 166 2.37 25.73 -7.13
N VAL A 167 2.82 26.45 -6.10
CA VAL A 167 2.45 27.86 -5.91
C VAL A 167 3.10 28.71 -7.00
N LYS A 168 2.29 29.43 -7.78
CA LYS A 168 2.76 30.35 -8.83
C LYS A 168 2.96 31.75 -8.27
N THR A 169 1.94 32.28 -7.58
CA THR A 169 2.01 33.61 -6.96
C THR A 169 1.30 33.63 -5.60
N VAL A 170 1.66 34.61 -4.77
CA VAL A 170 1.00 34.87 -3.48
C VAL A 170 0.63 36.35 -3.43
N LYS A 171 -0.66 36.66 -3.28
CA LYS A 171 -1.16 38.04 -3.27
C LYS A 171 -2.24 38.19 -2.22
N ASN A 172 -2.02 39.09 -1.26
CA ASN A 172 -2.99 39.44 -0.20
C ASN A 172 -3.56 38.21 0.56
N GLY A 173 -2.73 37.19 0.82
CA GLY A 173 -3.15 35.96 1.51
C GLY A 173 -3.89 34.94 0.63
N LEU A 174 -4.09 35.24 -0.66
CA LEU A 174 -4.52 34.26 -1.66
C LEU A 174 -3.30 33.68 -2.36
N TYR A 175 -3.34 32.37 -2.57
CA TYR A 175 -2.31 31.62 -3.26
C TYR A 175 -2.86 31.22 -4.62
N GLU A 176 -2.17 31.62 -5.67
CA GLU A 176 -2.41 31.11 -7.01
C GLU A 176 -1.55 29.85 -7.18
N VAL A 177 -2.21 28.72 -7.41
CA VAL A 177 -1.56 27.41 -7.54
C VAL A 177 -1.90 26.79 -8.87
N ALA A 178 -0.99 25.98 -9.39
CA ALA A 178 -1.24 25.16 -10.58
C ALA A 178 -1.01 23.70 -10.24
N ASP A 179 -1.90 22.84 -10.72
CA ASP A 179 -1.75 21.39 -10.66
C ASP A 179 -0.45 20.98 -11.37
N ILE A 180 0.27 20.00 -10.82
CA ILE A 180 1.49 19.46 -11.42
C ILE A 180 1.22 18.61 -12.66
N GLU A 181 0.03 18.00 -12.79
CA GLU A 181 -0.41 17.30 -13.99
C GLU A 181 -0.95 18.24 -15.06
N ASN A 182 -1.55 19.36 -14.64
CA ASN A 182 -2.11 20.35 -15.55
C ASN A 182 -1.82 21.79 -15.08
N GLU A 183 -0.69 22.34 -15.54
CA GLU A 183 -0.21 23.65 -15.11
C GLU A 183 -1.13 24.84 -15.48
N SER A 184 -2.16 24.63 -16.32
CA SER A 184 -3.10 25.67 -16.74
C SER A 184 -4.54 25.13 -16.89
N PRO A 185 -5.56 25.83 -16.34
CA PRO A 185 -5.49 27.12 -15.66
C PRO A 185 -5.01 26.98 -14.20
N ALA A 186 -4.20 27.94 -13.75
CA ALA A 186 -3.97 28.12 -12.33
C ALA A 186 -5.26 28.57 -11.63
N PHE A 187 -5.42 28.20 -10.36
CA PHE A 187 -6.59 28.54 -9.56
C PHE A 187 -6.18 29.14 -8.21
N SER A 188 -7.08 29.92 -7.63
CA SER A 188 -6.84 30.62 -6.36
C SER A 188 -7.37 29.83 -5.18
N VAL A 189 -6.57 29.71 -4.13
CA VAL A 189 -6.92 29.04 -2.88
C VAL A 189 -6.50 29.86 -1.67
N THR A 190 -7.03 29.51 -0.51
CA THR A 190 -6.68 30.16 0.76
C THR A 190 -5.62 29.37 1.52
N GLU A 191 -5.07 29.95 2.57
CA GLU A 191 -4.16 29.23 3.47
C GLU A 191 -4.79 27.96 4.06
N HIS A 192 -6.11 27.91 4.24
CA HIS A 192 -6.81 26.75 4.79
C HIS A 192 -6.78 25.54 3.85
N ASP A 193 -6.67 25.77 2.56
CA ASP A 193 -6.70 24.73 1.53
C ASP A 193 -5.31 24.21 1.17
N ILE A 194 -4.25 24.69 1.83
CA ILE A 194 -2.86 24.39 1.47
C ILE A 194 -2.12 23.69 2.60
N ILE A 195 -1.41 22.61 2.26
CA ILE A 195 -0.42 21.97 3.12
C ILE A 195 0.92 21.91 2.36
N PRO A 196 1.97 22.60 2.80
CA PRO A 196 3.26 22.58 2.11
C PRO A 196 3.92 21.20 2.13
N LEU A 197 4.55 20.79 1.03
CA LEU A 197 5.40 19.62 0.99
C LEU A 197 6.76 19.92 1.64
N PRO A 198 7.32 18.98 2.40
CA PRO A 198 8.58 19.19 3.09
C PRO A 198 9.76 19.29 2.12
N PRO A 199 10.71 20.23 2.35
CA PRO A 199 11.96 20.25 1.61
C PRO A 199 12.83 19.02 1.93
N PRO A 200 13.85 18.69 1.10
CA PRO A 200 14.66 17.48 1.29
C PRO A 200 15.32 17.34 2.67
N ASN A 201 15.68 18.46 3.30
CA ASN A 201 16.33 18.54 4.62
C ASN A 201 15.34 18.51 5.81
N TYR A 202 14.05 18.36 5.55
CA TYR A 202 13.04 18.33 6.59
C TYR A 202 13.16 17.06 7.48
N PRO A 203 12.86 17.14 8.80
CA PRO A 203 12.93 15.99 9.69
C PRO A 203 12.00 14.85 9.23
N ASP A 204 12.47 13.61 9.36
CA ASP A 204 11.65 12.46 8.96
C ASP A 204 10.45 12.26 9.90
N PHE A 205 9.31 11.87 9.34
CA PHE A 205 8.15 11.45 10.10
C PHE A 205 8.45 10.10 10.76
N PRO A 206 8.33 9.96 12.08
CA PRO A 206 8.63 8.69 12.74
C PRO A 206 7.54 7.66 12.49
N GLN A 207 7.88 6.39 12.70
CA GLN A 207 6.93 5.28 12.66
C GLN A 207 5.70 5.54 13.54
N GLY A 208 4.54 5.18 13.02
CA GLY A 208 3.23 5.40 13.63
C GLY A 208 2.67 6.80 13.45
N CYS A 209 3.42 7.76 12.89
CA CYS A 209 2.91 9.11 12.63
C CYS A 209 1.82 9.09 11.55
N THR A 210 0.73 9.80 11.79
CA THR A 210 -0.29 10.06 10.76
C THR A 210 0.21 11.18 9.85
N VAL A 211 0.09 10.97 8.54
CA VAL A 211 0.60 11.86 7.49
C VAL A 211 -0.41 11.94 6.35
N MET A 212 -0.22 12.94 5.47
CA MET A 212 -0.79 12.91 4.12
C MET A 212 0.30 12.39 3.18
N ALA A 213 -0.02 11.41 2.35
CA ALA A 213 0.94 10.84 1.40
C ALA A 213 0.33 10.79 0.00
N CYS A 214 1.14 11.12 -1.00
CA CYS A 214 0.77 10.94 -2.39
C CYS A 214 0.63 9.44 -2.68
N TYR A 215 -0.51 9.03 -3.25
CA TYR A 215 -0.68 7.64 -3.65
C TYR A 215 0.20 7.33 -4.87
N PRO A 216 0.83 6.15 -4.97
CA PRO A 216 1.72 5.81 -6.08
C PRO A 216 1.05 5.98 -7.43
N ASP A 217 1.81 6.50 -8.39
CA ASP A 217 1.38 6.75 -9.78
C ASP A 217 0.19 7.72 -9.91
N THR A 218 -0.03 8.56 -8.90
CA THR A 218 -1.03 9.64 -8.90
C THR A 218 -0.42 10.93 -8.35
N THR A 219 -1.17 12.03 -8.44
CA THR A 219 -0.88 13.30 -7.77
C THR A 219 -1.77 13.57 -6.56
N ALA A 220 -2.60 12.61 -6.15
CA ALA A 220 -3.54 12.77 -5.06
C ALA A 220 -2.97 12.32 -3.71
N PHE A 221 -3.25 13.09 -2.65
CA PHE A 221 -2.82 12.83 -1.29
C PHE A 221 -3.95 12.24 -0.45
N TYR A 222 -3.61 11.19 0.30
CA TYR A 222 -4.55 10.48 1.15
C TYR A 222 -4.00 10.36 2.56
N LYS A 223 -4.92 10.17 3.51
CA LYS A 223 -4.60 9.92 4.91
C LYS A 223 -3.89 8.57 5.04
N ALA A 224 -2.75 8.59 5.72
CA ALA A 224 -1.91 7.42 5.87
C ALA A 224 -1.18 7.39 7.22
N VAL A 225 -0.57 6.24 7.54
CA VAL A 225 0.32 6.07 8.68
C VAL A 225 1.70 5.64 8.22
N VAL A 226 2.74 6.18 8.85
CA VAL A 226 4.12 5.76 8.60
C VAL A 226 4.35 4.39 9.23
N VAL A 227 4.62 3.38 8.40
CA VAL A 227 5.03 2.04 8.85
C VAL A 227 6.52 2.01 9.15
N ALA A 228 7.34 2.66 8.31
CA ALA A 228 8.76 2.83 8.56
C ALA A 228 9.29 4.14 7.92
N PRO A 229 10.16 4.89 8.62
CA PRO A 229 10.86 6.05 8.05
C PRO A 229 11.90 5.62 7.00
N PRO A 230 12.42 6.55 6.18
CA PRO A 230 13.43 6.24 5.19
C PRO A 230 14.70 5.69 5.82
N LYS A 231 15.31 4.73 5.12
CA LYS A 231 16.62 4.21 5.53
C LYS A 231 17.67 5.31 5.38
N LYS A 232 18.40 5.58 6.47
CA LYS A 232 19.50 6.56 6.47
C LYS A 232 20.55 6.18 5.43
N GLY A 233 20.97 7.16 4.62
CA GLY A 233 21.98 6.97 3.58
C GLY A 233 21.47 6.30 2.29
N SER A 234 20.16 6.07 2.15
CA SER A 234 19.59 5.66 0.86
C SER A 234 19.72 6.78 -0.17
N PRO A 235 20.15 6.51 -1.41
CA PRO A 235 20.18 7.52 -2.48
C PRO A 235 18.76 8.04 -2.80
N GLU A 236 17.76 7.16 -2.69
CA GLU A 236 16.35 7.50 -2.81
C GLU A 236 15.66 7.20 -1.47
N PRO A 237 15.45 8.21 -0.61
CA PRO A 237 14.80 8.00 0.68
C PRO A 237 13.30 7.77 0.47
N MET A 238 12.83 6.57 0.80
CA MET A 238 11.42 6.17 0.71
C MET A 238 10.86 5.78 2.08
N TYR A 239 9.66 6.26 2.40
CA TYR A 239 8.86 5.77 3.52
C TYR A 239 8.16 4.47 3.14
N GLN A 240 7.91 3.62 4.13
CA GLN A 240 6.85 2.62 4.05
C GLN A 240 5.58 3.23 4.65
N ILE A 241 4.52 3.35 3.85
CA ILE A 241 3.28 4.02 4.19
C ILE A 241 2.11 3.05 4.09
N GLN A 242 1.25 3.00 5.09
CA GLN A 242 -0.03 2.29 5.02
C GLN A 242 -1.15 3.33 4.86
N PHE A 243 -1.88 3.25 3.76
CA PHE A 243 -3.03 4.11 3.49
C PHE A 243 -4.25 3.60 4.24
N PHE A 244 -5.10 4.51 4.72
CA PHE A 244 -6.31 4.13 5.47
C PHE A 244 -7.37 3.46 4.59
N ASP A 245 -7.37 3.74 3.29
CA ASP A 245 -8.35 3.19 2.34
C ASP A 245 -7.91 1.86 1.70
N ASP A 246 -6.70 1.37 2.01
CA ASP A 246 -6.11 0.17 1.43
C ASP A 246 -5.68 -0.85 2.51
N ASP A 247 -6.66 -1.44 3.18
CA ASP A 247 -6.43 -2.43 4.25
C ASP A 247 -5.80 -3.75 3.76
N ASN A 248 -5.86 -4.03 2.46
CA ASN A 248 -5.33 -5.26 1.87
C ASN A 248 -3.81 -5.19 1.60
N VAL A 249 -3.25 -3.98 1.57
CA VAL A 249 -1.83 -3.77 1.31
C VAL A 249 -1.15 -3.28 2.60
N PRO A 250 -0.17 -4.02 3.14
CA PRO A 250 0.41 -3.70 4.44
C PRO A 250 1.18 -2.37 4.42
N PHE A 251 1.83 -2.05 3.30
CA PHE A 251 2.46 -0.77 3.05
C PHE A 251 2.79 -0.58 1.56
N ARG A 252 3.00 0.67 1.16
CA ARG A 252 3.54 1.11 -0.13
C ARG A 252 4.82 1.91 0.12
N ASN A 253 5.77 1.83 -0.80
CA ASN A 253 6.95 2.67 -0.75
C ASN A 253 6.62 4.03 -1.37
N VAL A 254 6.77 5.10 -0.60
CA VAL A 254 6.46 6.47 -1.03
C VAL A 254 7.70 7.33 -0.87
N PRO A 255 8.15 8.09 -1.89
CA PRO A 255 9.32 8.95 -1.76
C PRO A 255 9.16 9.95 -0.62
N LYS A 256 10.27 10.31 0.04
CA LYS A 256 10.25 11.27 1.15
C LYS A 256 9.60 12.61 0.79
N THR A 257 9.78 13.06 -0.45
CA THR A 257 9.24 14.32 -0.98
C THR A 257 7.73 14.28 -1.23
N HIS A 258 7.11 13.09 -1.20
CA HIS A 258 5.70 12.86 -1.50
C HIS A 258 4.85 12.68 -0.21
N VAL A 259 5.44 12.93 0.96
CA VAL A 259 4.78 12.78 2.27
C VAL A 259 4.81 14.12 2.98
N THR A 260 3.67 14.59 3.49
CA THR A 260 3.56 15.84 4.26
C THR A 260 2.77 15.66 5.56
N GLN A 261 2.75 16.71 6.39
CA GLN A 261 2.05 16.73 7.66
C GLN A 261 0.55 16.46 7.50
N TYR A 262 -0.02 15.67 8.41
CA TYR A 262 -1.46 15.61 8.59
C TYR A 262 -1.91 16.77 9.49
N VAL A 263 -2.68 17.70 8.93
CA VAL A 263 -3.24 18.85 9.66
C VAL A 263 -4.73 18.62 9.87
N SER A 264 -5.10 18.02 11.01
CA SER A 264 -6.50 17.65 11.32
C SER A 264 -7.47 18.81 11.17
N ASP A 265 -7.09 20.01 11.60
CA ASP A 265 -7.92 21.22 11.47
C ASP A 265 -8.23 21.62 10.03
N LYS A 266 -7.42 21.19 9.06
CA LYS A 266 -7.66 21.42 7.63
C LYS A 266 -8.39 20.24 6.99
N ILE A 267 -8.03 19.02 7.40
CA ILE A 267 -8.46 17.78 6.73
C ILE A 267 -9.80 17.26 7.28
N ASP A 268 -10.04 17.34 8.59
CA ASP A 268 -11.21 16.74 9.25
C ASP A 268 -12.40 17.71 9.39
N ARG A 269 -12.24 18.99 9.00
CA ARG A 269 -13.32 19.99 9.04
C ARG A 269 -14.26 19.93 7.84
N MET A 270 -14.04 18.96 6.94
CA MET A 270 -14.75 18.75 5.69
C MET A 270 -15.60 17.49 5.79
#